data_AF-A0A2E9F044-F1
#
_entry.id   AF-A0A2E9F044-F1
#
_cell.length_a   1.000
_cell.length_b   1.000
_cell.length_c   1.000
_cell.angle_alpha   90.00
_cell.angle_beta   90.00
_cell.angle_gamma   90.00
#
_symmetry.space_group_name_H-M   'P 1'
#
loop_
_entity.id
_entity.type
_entity.pdbx_description
1 polymer ?
#
loop_
_entity_poly.entity_id
_entity_poly.type
_entity_poly.pdbx_seq_one_letter_code
_entity_poly.pdbx_strand_id
1 'polypeptide(L)'
;MKLPYAFSLLFTLFAFGFNDSVAEQFLEIDKKTGHYKSLSYDAITDQGLSWQDRAKLFGGETVYYENLNNEQRTEKENELKELLRRISVAELMLTGKPEHNLTSRVESAVRLWLDKQIEIIPESYEGGNAGELRNAAVGFFRAFEILGDKKYLDAGLICADRILEKQLSRGHWSYGDQGGKMMRVQDGFVTRPFWIMLYAHKLTKEKKYFESARRAADVLLSAQSDAGGWPDQWIFPSGSTPSSGVRNGSISFNDGATNASFQIMVMMYHLT
;
A
#
# COMPACT_ATOMS: atom_id res chain seq x y z
N MET A 1 71.74 23.97 47.23
CA MET A 1 72.35 22.63 47.46
C MET A 1 71.27 21.69 47.95
N LYS A 2 71.12 20.50 47.34
CA LYS A 2 70.28 19.34 47.76
C LYS A 2 68.74 19.47 47.76
N LEU A 3 68.11 18.73 46.83
CA LEU A 3 66.86 17.94 46.98
C LEU A 3 67.08 16.78 47.99
N PRO A 4 66.12 15.88 48.35
CA PRO A 4 64.81 15.50 47.73
C PRO A 4 63.63 15.62 48.75
N TYR A 5 62.40 15.08 48.62
CA TYR A 5 61.68 14.14 47.72
C TYR A 5 60.35 14.81 47.25
N ALA A 6 59.65 14.51 46.14
CA ALA A 6 59.22 13.26 45.45
C ALA A 6 57.97 12.57 46.04
N PHE A 7 56.79 12.92 45.51
CA PHE A 7 55.60 12.07 45.51
C PHE A 7 54.84 12.30 44.18
N SER A 8 54.79 11.27 43.33
CA SER A 8 54.13 11.34 42.02
C SER A 8 52.72 10.77 42.10
N LEU A 9 51.72 11.57 41.75
CA LEU A 9 50.34 11.12 41.55
C LEU A 9 50.06 11.06 40.05
N LEU A 10 50.13 9.85 39.47
CA LEU A 10 49.70 9.61 38.10
C LEU A 10 48.17 9.66 38.03
N PHE A 11 47.63 10.66 37.32
CA PHE A 11 46.25 10.62 36.86
C PHE A 11 46.21 9.98 35.46
N THR A 12 45.82 8.70 35.41
CA THR A 12 45.58 8.00 34.14
C THR A 12 44.24 8.47 33.57
N LEU A 13 44.29 9.45 32.65
CA LEU A 13 43.14 9.81 31.83
C LEU A 13 42.85 8.67 30.86
N PHE A 14 41.83 7.86 31.17
CA PHE A 14 41.21 6.98 30.18
C PHE A 14 40.48 7.84 29.15
N ALA A 15 41.15 8.12 28.03
CA ALA A 15 40.48 8.57 26.83
C ALA A 15 39.62 7.42 26.30
N PHE A 16 38.35 7.38 26.69
CA PHE A 16 37.34 6.62 25.96
C PHE A 16 37.26 7.23 24.55
N GLY A 17 37.76 6.49 23.57
CA GLY A 17 37.60 6.85 22.17
C GLY A 17 36.12 6.77 21.80
N PHE A 18 35.46 7.93 21.77
CA PHE A 18 34.25 8.09 20.97
C PHE A 18 34.65 7.87 19.52
N ASN A 19 34.20 6.76 18.95
CA ASN A 19 34.47 6.40 17.57
C ASN A 19 33.47 7.15 16.66
N ASP A 20 33.60 8.48 16.64
CA ASP A 20 32.83 9.38 15.77
C ASP A 20 33.30 9.25 14.32
N SER A 21 32.88 8.17 13.66
CA SER A 21 32.87 8.08 12.19
C SER A 21 31.93 6.96 11.69
N VAL A 22 30.63 7.05 11.97
CA VAL A 22 29.65 6.49 11.03
C VAL A 22 29.60 7.47 9.85
N ALA A 23 30.36 7.17 8.80
CA ALA A 23 30.37 8.01 7.61
C ALA A 23 28.97 8.02 6.98
N GLU A 24 28.44 9.21 6.68
CA GLU A 24 27.16 9.37 5.99
C GLU A 24 27.22 8.68 4.61
N GLN A 25 26.63 7.49 4.50
CA GLN A 25 26.71 6.68 3.29
C GLN A 25 25.54 7.00 2.37
N PHE A 26 25.67 8.11 1.63
CA PHE A 26 24.69 8.54 0.62
C PHE A 26 24.52 7.50 -0.49
N LEU A 27 23.28 7.35 -1.00
CA LEU A 27 23.00 6.50 -2.15
C LEU A 27 23.69 7.02 -3.42
N GLU A 28 24.67 6.28 -3.92
CA GLU A 28 25.43 6.65 -5.12
C GLU A 28 24.80 6.06 -6.39
N ILE A 29 24.46 6.91 -7.36
CA ILE A 29 24.04 6.50 -8.70
C ILE A 29 25.27 6.19 -9.55
N ASP A 30 25.35 4.97 -10.08
CA ASP A 30 26.31 4.60 -11.10
C ASP A 30 25.97 5.31 -12.42
N LYS A 31 26.81 6.27 -12.82
CA LYS A 31 26.60 7.13 -13.99
C LYS A 31 26.66 6.39 -15.33
N LYS A 32 27.12 5.13 -15.36
CA LYS A 32 27.24 4.32 -16.59
C LYS A 32 25.97 3.49 -16.84
N THR A 33 25.31 3.04 -15.77
CA THR A 33 24.12 2.19 -15.81
C THR A 33 22.82 2.96 -15.52
N GLY A 34 22.91 4.09 -14.81
CA GLY A 34 21.74 4.86 -14.34
C GLY A 34 21.06 4.25 -13.11
N HIS A 35 21.65 3.22 -12.50
CA HIS A 35 21.12 2.54 -11.30
C HIS A 35 21.91 2.92 -10.04
N TYR A 36 21.32 2.74 -8.86
CA TYR A 36 22.04 2.86 -7.60
C TYR A 36 23.04 1.73 -7.42
N LYS A 37 24.25 2.03 -6.93
CA LYS A 37 25.30 1.03 -6.68
C LYS A 37 24.96 0.04 -5.57
N SER A 38 24.13 0.45 -4.62
CA SER A 38 23.52 -0.42 -3.61
C SER A 38 22.10 0.05 -3.30
N LEU A 39 21.23 -0.92 -3.03
CA LEU A 39 19.87 -0.75 -2.48
C LEU A 39 19.65 -1.75 -1.33
N SER A 40 20.73 -2.17 -0.63
CA SER A 40 20.61 -2.98 0.58
C SER A 40 19.95 -2.17 1.70
N TYR A 41 19.30 -2.86 2.66
CA TYR A 41 18.73 -2.20 3.84
C TYR A 41 19.79 -1.42 4.65
N ASP A 42 21.06 -1.87 4.65
CA ASP A 42 22.17 -1.14 5.29
C ASP A 42 22.54 0.16 4.54
N ALA A 43 22.29 0.24 3.23
CA ALA A 43 22.53 1.43 2.40
C ALA A 43 21.30 2.35 2.30
N ILE A 44 20.11 1.84 2.64
CA ILE A 44 18.85 2.59 2.65
C ILE A 44 18.50 2.90 4.11
N THR A 45 19.02 4.02 4.60
CA THR A 45 18.65 4.53 5.93
C THR A 45 17.85 5.85 5.80
N ASP A 46 17.08 6.21 6.83
CA ASP A 46 16.44 7.52 6.90
C ASP A 46 17.45 8.68 7.05
N GLN A 47 18.71 8.38 7.38
CA GLN A 47 19.80 9.35 7.41
C GLN A 47 20.45 9.45 6.02
N GLY A 48 20.71 10.67 5.56
CA GLY A 48 21.31 10.94 4.24
C GLY A 48 20.36 11.01 3.05
N LEU A 49 19.07 10.64 3.18
CA LEU A 49 18.08 10.77 2.09
C LEU A 49 17.26 12.05 2.19
N SER A 50 17.28 12.86 1.12
CA SER A 50 16.37 14.01 0.96
C SER A 50 14.92 13.52 0.81
N TRP A 51 13.94 14.37 1.13
CA TRP A 51 12.53 13.99 1.01
C TRP A 51 12.14 13.68 -0.45
N GLN A 52 12.79 14.33 -1.43
CA GLN A 52 12.60 14.04 -2.85
C GLN A 52 13.15 12.67 -3.24
N ASP A 53 14.28 12.25 -2.66
CA ASP A 53 14.87 10.94 -2.96
C ASP A 53 14.02 9.83 -2.33
N ARG A 54 13.54 10.00 -1.09
CA ARG A 54 12.58 9.08 -0.46
C ARG A 54 11.31 8.94 -1.32
N ALA A 55 10.73 10.05 -1.77
CA ALA A 55 9.54 10.04 -2.63
C ALA A 55 9.77 9.35 -3.99
N LYS A 56 10.99 9.38 -4.53
CA LYS A 56 11.36 8.68 -5.77
C LYS A 56 11.66 7.18 -5.55
N LEU A 57 12.30 6.83 -4.44
CA LEU A 57 12.78 5.48 -4.14
C LEU A 57 11.66 4.55 -3.67
N PHE A 58 10.78 5.03 -2.78
CA PHE A 58 9.74 4.22 -2.16
C PHE A 58 8.37 4.34 -2.86
N GLY A 59 8.29 5.19 -3.88
CA GLY A 59 7.04 5.64 -4.47
C GLY A 59 6.36 6.71 -3.61
N GLY A 60 5.87 7.77 -4.25
CA GLY A 60 4.97 8.71 -3.59
C GLY A 60 3.69 8.00 -3.13
N GLU A 61 3.13 8.44 -2.01
CA GLU A 61 1.92 7.91 -1.35
C GLU A 61 2.07 6.72 -0.37
N THR A 62 3.17 6.67 0.37
CA THR A 62 3.09 6.45 1.83
C THR A 62 3.60 7.66 2.61
N VAL A 63 3.19 8.86 2.19
CA VAL A 63 3.29 10.05 3.06
C VAL A 63 2.36 9.82 4.24
N TYR A 64 2.94 9.35 5.35
CA TYR A 64 2.34 9.54 6.65
C TYR A 64 2.32 11.05 6.89
N TYR A 65 1.21 11.69 6.53
CA TYR A 65 0.98 13.08 6.88
C TYR A 65 0.90 13.12 8.41
N GLU A 66 2.01 13.49 9.05
CA GLU A 66 1.99 13.90 10.45
C GLU A 66 0.88 14.93 10.63
N ASN A 67 0.23 14.91 11.80
CA ASN A 67 -0.87 15.83 12.08
C ASN A 67 -0.38 17.27 11.88
N LEU A 68 -0.91 17.94 10.84
CA LEU A 68 -0.55 19.32 10.54
C LEU A 68 -0.70 20.16 11.80
N ASN A 69 0.40 20.84 12.17
CA ASN A 69 0.37 21.82 13.23
C ASN A 69 -0.56 23.00 12.84
N ASN A 70 -0.91 23.86 13.78
CA ASN A 70 -1.92 24.90 13.53
C ASN A 70 -1.51 25.89 12.43
N GLU A 71 -0.21 26.16 12.25
CA GLU A 71 0.32 27.03 11.21
C GLU A 71 0.21 26.36 9.83
N GLN A 72 0.75 25.15 9.68
CA GLN A 72 0.65 24.34 8.46
C GLN A 72 -0.80 24.10 8.03
N ARG A 73 -1.70 23.87 9.00
CA ARG A 73 -3.15 23.74 8.76
C ARG A 73 -3.72 25.03 8.21
N THR A 74 -3.39 26.18 8.82
CA THR A 74 -3.84 27.50 8.36
C THR A 74 -3.33 27.80 6.95
N GLU A 75 -2.07 27.48 6.64
CA GLU A 75 -1.51 27.58 5.28
C GLU A 75 -2.29 26.74 4.27
N LYS A 76 -2.56 25.47 4.59
CA LYS A 76 -3.32 24.57 3.71
C LYS A 76 -4.79 24.96 3.55
N GLU A 77 -5.42 25.49 4.58
CA GLU A 77 -6.75 26.09 4.47
C GLU A 77 -6.75 27.34 3.57
N ASN A 78 -5.69 28.14 3.60
CA ASN A 78 -5.55 29.32 2.74
C ASN A 78 -5.24 28.94 1.29
N GLU A 79 -4.40 27.92 1.05
CA GLU A 79 -4.17 27.32 -0.27
C GLU A 79 -5.50 26.78 -0.85
N LEU A 80 -6.29 26.06 -0.06
CA LEU A 80 -7.60 25.57 -0.46
C LEU A 80 -8.59 26.71 -0.79
N LYS A 81 -8.65 27.77 0.03
CA LYS A 81 -9.48 28.96 -0.24
C LYS A 81 -9.11 29.61 -1.57
N GLU A 82 -7.82 29.76 -1.87
CA GLU A 82 -7.35 30.33 -3.14
C GLU A 82 -7.64 29.42 -4.34
N LEU A 83 -7.49 28.10 -4.20
CA LEU A 83 -7.87 27.14 -5.23
C LEU A 83 -9.38 27.19 -5.53
N LEU A 84 -10.23 27.20 -4.51
CA LEU A 84 -11.67 27.34 -4.66
C LEU A 84 -12.04 28.67 -5.34
N ARG A 85 -11.39 29.78 -4.94
CA ARG A 85 -11.58 31.08 -5.60
C ARG A 85 -11.21 31.04 -7.09
N ARG A 86 -10.11 30.37 -7.46
CA ARG A 86 -9.69 30.20 -8.86
C ARG A 86 -10.70 29.39 -9.67
N ILE A 87 -11.24 28.30 -9.09
CA ILE A 87 -12.30 27.50 -9.72
C ILE A 87 -13.52 28.38 -10.02
N SER A 88 -14.01 29.18 -9.06
CA SER A 88 -15.15 30.08 -9.28
C SER A 88 -14.88 31.17 -10.33
N VAL A 89 -13.64 31.68 -10.44
CA VAL A 89 -13.27 32.63 -11.51
C VAL A 89 -13.27 31.94 -12.89
N ALA A 90 -12.75 30.71 -12.99
CA ALA A 90 -12.77 29.94 -14.23
C ALA A 90 -14.20 29.56 -14.67
N GLU A 91 -15.06 29.20 -13.72
CA GLU A 91 -16.49 28.93 -13.94
C GLU A 91 -17.22 30.15 -14.53
N LEU A 92 -17.00 31.35 -13.97
CA LEU A 92 -17.53 32.61 -14.48
C LEU A 92 -17.06 32.90 -15.91
N MET A 93 -15.79 32.66 -16.22
CA MET A 93 -15.24 32.86 -17.56
C MET A 93 -15.82 31.88 -18.60
N LEU A 94 -16.12 30.64 -18.21
CA LEU A 94 -16.66 29.62 -19.11
C LEU A 94 -18.16 29.74 -19.36
N THR A 95 -18.94 30.11 -18.33
CA THR A 95 -20.41 30.14 -18.39
C THR A 95 -20.99 31.52 -18.71
N GLY A 96 -20.18 32.59 -18.60
CA GLY A 96 -20.61 33.97 -18.81
C GLY A 96 -21.57 34.49 -17.73
N LYS A 97 -21.78 33.72 -16.65
CA LYS A 97 -22.63 34.05 -15.51
C LYS A 97 -21.89 33.69 -14.23
N PRO A 98 -22.17 34.35 -13.11
CA PRO A 98 -21.82 33.80 -11.81
C PRO A 98 -22.73 32.60 -11.54
N GLU A 99 -22.44 31.45 -12.15
CA GLU A 99 -22.88 30.17 -11.60
C GLU A 99 -22.19 30.05 -10.24
N HIS A 100 -22.96 30.24 -9.18
CA HIS A 100 -22.50 30.00 -7.83
C HIS A 100 -22.72 28.50 -7.55
N ASN A 101 -21.65 27.78 -7.18
CA ASN A 101 -21.64 26.43 -6.57
C ASN A 101 -21.19 25.21 -7.40
N LEU A 102 -20.44 25.32 -8.52
CA LEU A 102 -19.94 24.13 -9.25
C LEU A 102 -19.31 23.06 -8.35
N THR A 103 -18.46 23.42 -7.39
CA THR A 103 -17.86 22.46 -6.45
C THR A 103 -18.92 21.67 -5.68
N SER A 104 -19.96 22.34 -5.17
CA SER A 104 -21.07 21.69 -4.48
C SER A 104 -21.94 20.84 -5.41
N ARG A 105 -22.10 21.24 -6.69
CA ARG A 105 -22.80 20.45 -7.72
C ARG A 105 -22.04 19.19 -8.11
N VAL A 106 -20.72 19.28 -8.26
CA VAL A 106 -19.84 18.14 -8.53
C VAL A 106 -19.86 17.18 -7.33
N GLU A 107 -19.72 17.69 -6.10
CA GLU A 107 -19.82 16.86 -4.90
C GLU A 107 -21.22 16.20 -4.79
N SER A 108 -22.30 16.94 -5.04
CA SER A 108 -23.66 16.40 -5.03
C SER A 108 -23.87 15.33 -6.12
N ALA A 109 -23.30 15.52 -7.31
CA ALA A 109 -23.37 14.54 -8.39
C ALA A 109 -22.57 13.27 -8.06
N VAL A 110 -21.38 13.41 -7.46
CA VAL A 110 -20.58 12.28 -6.97
C VAL A 110 -21.31 11.52 -5.86
N ARG A 111 -21.88 12.23 -4.87
CA ARG A 111 -22.70 11.62 -3.81
C ARG A 111 -23.92 10.91 -4.37
N LEU A 112 -24.68 11.52 -5.28
CA LEU A 112 -25.84 10.92 -5.93
C LEU A 112 -25.47 9.68 -6.77
N TRP A 113 -24.30 9.68 -7.43
CA TRP A 113 -23.81 8.51 -8.15
C TRP A 113 -23.39 7.39 -7.20
N LEU A 114 -22.64 7.70 -6.14
CA LEU A 114 -22.23 6.76 -5.10
C LEU A 114 -23.43 6.13 -4.41
N ASP A 115 -24.45 6.92 -4.07
CA ASP A 115 -25.66 6.42 -3.41
C ASP A 115 -26.39 5.40 -4.30
N LYS A 116 -26.48 5.65 -5.60
CA LYS A 116 -26.98 4.67 -6.58
C LYS A 116 -26.08 3.44 -6.72
N GLN A 117 -24.77 3.55 -6.46
CA GLN A 117 -23.90 2.35 -6.45
C GLN A 117 -24.20 1.46 -5.23
N ILE A 118 -24.66 2.02 -4.11
CA ILE A 118 -25.03 1.23 -2.91
C ILE A 118 -26.24 0.33 -3.20
N GLU A 119 -27.19 0.82 -3.98
CA GLU A 119 -28.41 0.09 -4.38
C GLU A 119 -28.12 -1.12 -5.29
N ILE A 120 -26.96 -1.17 -5.95
CA ILE A 120 -26.60 -2.20 -6.95
C ILE A 120 -25.38 -3.05 -6.54
N ILE A 121 -25.01 -3.09 -5.26
CA ILE A 121 -23.88 -3.92 -4.80
C ILE A 121 -24.20 -5.41 -5.06
N PRO A 122 -23.39 -6.13 -5.87
CA PRO A 122 -23.72 -7.50 -6.27
C PRO A 122 -23.83 -8.46 -5.10
N GLU A 123 -24.87 -9.31 -5.09
CA GLU A 123 -25.22 -10.16 -3.95
C GLU A 123 -24.18 -11.24 -3.62
N SER A 124 -23.41 -11.71 -4.60
CA SER A 124 -22.43 -12.79 -4.45
C SER A 124 -21.09 -12.48 -5.10
N TYR A 125 -20.00 -12.97 -4.48
CA TYR A 125 -18.63 -12.87 -5.01
C TYR A 125 -18.32 -14.05 -5.95
N GLU A 126 -18.95 -14.04 -7.14
CA GLU A 126 -18.82 -15.09 -8.17
C GLU A 126 -18.80 -14.47 -9.57
N GLY A 127 -18.21 -15.14 -10.56
CA GLY A 127 -18.22 -14.70 -11.97
C GLY A 127 -17.77 -13.24 -12.19
N GLY A 128 -18.55 -12.49 -12.98
CA GLY A 128 -18.33 -11.06 -13.23
C GLY A 128 -18.48 -10.18 -11.97
N ASN A 129 -19.45 -10.52 -11.11
CA ASN A 129 -19.75 -9.83 -9.85
C ASN A 129 -18.54 -9.77 -8.93
N ALA A 130 -17.65 -10.78 -8.98
CA ALA A 130 -16.40 -10.77 -8.22
C ALA A 130 -15.46 -9.62 -8.63
N GLY A 131 -15.46 -9.19 -9.89
CA GLY A 131 -14.75 -7.97 -10.33
C GLY A 131 -15.39 -6.71 -9.77
N GLU A 132 -16.72 -6.61 -9.90
CA GLU A 132 -17.52 -5.45 -9.49
C GLU A 132 -17.45 -5.22 -7.97
N LEU A 133 -17.62 -6.27 -7.15
CA LEU A 133 -17.49 -6.20 -5.69
C LEU A 133 -16.13 -5.71 -5.22
N ARG A 134 -15.04 -6.09 -5.91
CA ARG A 134 -13.69 -5.61 -5.58
C ARG A 134 -13.54 -4.12 -5.86
N ASN A 135 -14.04 -3.67 -7.00
CA ASN A 135 -14.01 -2.26 -7.38
C ASN A 135 -14.91 -1.42 -6.44
N ALA A 136 -16.10 -1.92 -6.13
CA ALA A 136 -17.05 -1.28 -5.21
C ALA A 136 -16.48 -1.14 -3.80
N ALA A 137 -15.87 -2.20 -3.23
CA ALA A 137 -15.25 -2.14 -1.90
C ALA A 137 -14.21 -1.02 -1.79
N VAL A 138 -13.27 -0.95 -2.74
CA VAL A 138 -12.22 0.09 -2.76
C VAL A 138 -12.83 1.48 -2.97
N GLY A 139 -13.79 1.60 -3.90
CA GLY A 139 -14.48 2.86 -4.18
C GLY A 139 -15.22 3.42 -2.96
N PHE A 140 -15.95 2.57 -2.24
CA PHE A 140 -16.69 2.96 -1.05
C PHE A 140 -15.81 3.26 0.17
N PHE A 141 -14.76 2.47 0.41
CA PHE A 141 -13.78 2.80 1.46
C PHE A 141 -13.09 4.14 1.17
N ARG A 142 -12.75 4.41 -0.09
CA ARG A 142 -12.16 5.72 -0.47
C ARG A 142 -13.18 6.86 -0.40
N ALA A 143 -14.44 6.62 -0.75
CA ALA A 143 -15.52 7.59 -0.56
C ALA A 143 -15.75 7.92 0.92
N PHE A 144 -15.66 6.94 1.83
CA PHE A 144 -15.70 7.20 3.27
C PHE A 144 -14.54 8.09 3.74
N GLU A 145 -13.30 7.77 3.36
CA GLU A 145 -12.12 8.59 3.74
C GLU A 145 -12.19 10.04 3.20
N ILE A 146 -12.80 10.25 2.02
CA ILE A 146 -12.89 11.58 1.40
C ILE A 146 -14.12 12.38 1.89
N LEU A 147 -15.29 11.73 1.99
CA LEU A 147 -16.58 12.40 2.18
C LEU A 147 -17.11 12.31 3.62
N GLY A 148 -16.47 11.51 4.49
CA GLY A 148 -16.78 11.35 5.91
C GLY A 148 -18.09 10.62 6.24
N ASP A 149 -18.87 10.21 5.25
CA ASP A 149 -20.21 9.64 5.45
C ASP A 149 -20.14 8.13 5.71
N LYS A 150 -20.63 7.71 6.88
CA LYS A 150 -20.61 6.31 7.35
C LYS A 150 -21.32 5.35 6.39
N LYS A 151 -22.31 5.79 5.61
CA LYS A 151 -23.00 4.91 4.65
C LYS A 151 -22.04 4.31 3.61
N TYR A 152 -20.96 5.02 3.27
CA TYR A 152 -19.92 4.51 2.37
C TYR A 152 -18.99 3.51 3.08
N LEU A 153 -18.71 3.69 4.37
CA LEU A 153 -18.01 2.64 5.14
C LEU A 153 -18.85 1.36 5.15
N ASP A 154 -20.14 1.46 5.46
CA ASP A 154 -21.04 0.31 5.57
C ASP A 154 -21.22 -0.40 4.23
N ALA A 155 -21.36 0.35 3.12
CA ALA A 155 -21.37 -0.20 1.76
C ALA A 155 -20.07 -0.94 1.40
N GLY A 156 -18.91 -0.39 1.75
CA GLY A 156 -17.62 -1.03 1.57
C GLY A 156 -17.47 -2.32 2.39
N LEU A 157 -17.99 -2.32 3.63
CA LEU A 157 -17.99 -3.50 4.50
C LEU A 157 -18.92 -4.60 4.00
N ILE A 158 -20.09 -4.28 3.44
CA ILE A 158 -20.96 -5.26 2.75
C ILE A 158 -20.18 -5.96 1.62
N CYS A 159 -19.43 -5.19 0.83
CA CYS A 159 -18.58 -5.77 -0.23
C CYS A 159 -17.48 -6.66 0.35
N ALA A 160 -16.78 -6.18 1.39
CA ALA A 160 -15.69 -6.91 2.03
C ALA A 160 -16.18 -8.21 2.70
N ASP A 161 -17.32 -8.21 3.38
CA ASP A 161 -17.89 -9.41 4.00
C ASP A 161 -18.33 -10.45 2.94
N ARG A 162 -18.93 -10.03 1.81
CA ARG A 162 -19.24 -10.93 0.68
C ARG A 162 -17.99 -11.53 0.03
N ILE A 163 -16.88 -10.78 -0.04
CA ILE A 163 -15.58 -11.29 -0.49
C ILE A 163 -15.01 -12.28 0.54
N LEU A 164 -15.05 -11.94 1.83
CA LEU A 164 -14.55 -12.76 2.93
C LEU A 164 -15.27 -14.12 3.03
N GLU A 165 -16.60 -14.13 2.90
CA GLU A 165 -17.43 -15.35 2.93
C GLU A 165 -17.03 -16.37 1.86
N LYS A 166 -16.57 -15.89 0.69
CA LYS A 166 -16.10 -16.75 -0.42
C LYS A 166 -14.60 -17.04 -0.37
N GLN A 167 -13.87 -16.63 0.67
CA GLN A 167 -12.48 -17.07 0.86
C GLN A 167 -12.49 -18.56 1.23
N LEU A 168 -11.73 -19.37 0.49
CA LEU A 168 -11.58 -20.79 0.77
C LEU A 168 -10.75 -20.98 2.05
N SER A 169 -10.93 -22.11 2.74
CA SER A 169 -10.23 -22.42 4.00
C SER A 169 -8.70 -22.35 3.91
N ARG A 170 -8.14 -22.53 2.70
CA ARG A 170 -6.70 -22.41 2.43
C ARG A 170 -6.22 -20.95 2.34
N GLY A 171 -7.09 -19.96 2.16
CA GLY A 171 -6.75 -18.53 2.10
C GLY A 171 -6.91 -17.86 0.73
N HIS A 172 -7.14 -18.63 -0.35
CA HIS A 172 -7.34 -18.09 -1.69
C HIS A 172 -8.83 -18.02 -2.07
N TRP A 173 -9.12 -17.43 -3.23
CA TRP A 173 -10.46 -17.37 -3.82
C TRP A 173 -10.53 -18.18 -5.12
N SER A 174 -11.70 -18.76 -5.41
CA SER A 174 -11.95 -19.59 -6.59
C SER A 174 -11.76 -18.84 -7.91
N TYR A 175 -11.17 -19.50 -8.90
CA TYR A 175 -11.25 -19.10 -10.30
C TYR A 175 -12.16 -20.07 -11.04
N GLY A 176 -13.39 -19.64 -11.37
CA GLY A 176 -14.45 -20.52 -11.86
C GLY A 176 -14.63 -21.74 -10.95
N ASP A 177 -14.87 -22.90 -11.55
CA ASP A 177 -15.16 -24.15 -10.83
C ASP A 177 -13.91 -24.85 -10.23
N GLN A 178 -12.73 -24.22 -10.30
CA GLN A 178 -11.49 -24.83 -9.79
C GLN A 178 -11.44 -24.92 -8.26
N GLY A 179 -12.13 -24.02 -7.55
CA GLY A 179 -12.29 -24.04 -6.10
C GLY A 179 -10.98 -24.27 -5.33
N GLY A 180 -11.01 -25.24 -4.41
CA GLY A 180 -9.85 -25.60 -3.56
C GLY A 180 -8.71 -26.34 -4.27
N LYS A 181 -8.85 -26.69 -5.56
CA LYS A 181 -7.85 -27.47 -6.32
C LYS A 181 -6.75 -26.58 -6.91
N MET A 182 -7.06 -25.33 -7.23
CA MET A 182 -6.14 -24.42 -7.90
C MET A 182 -6.33 -22.98 -7.39
N MET A 183 -5.23 -22.29 -7.14
CA MET A 183 -5.16 -20.86 -6.89
C MET A 183 -4.71 -20.14 -8.16
N ARG A 184 -5.48 -19.15 -8.63
CA ARG A 184 -5.01 -18.21 -9.67
C ARG A 184 -4.28 -17.07 -8.96
N VAL A 185 -2.99 -16.94 -9.23
CA VAL A 185 -2.14 -15.92 -8.59
C VAL A 185 -2.24 -14.59 -9.34
N GLN A 186 -2.23 -14.67 -10.66
CA GLN A 186 -2.40 -13.53 -11.57
C GLN A 186 -3.82 -12.94 -11.56
N ASP A 187 -4.07 -11.90 -12.37
CA ASP A 187 -5.36 -11.21 -12.52
C ASP A 187 -5.92 -10.61 -11.21
N GLY A 188 -5.08 -10.53 -10.17
CA GLY A 188 -5.45 -10.10 -8.83
C GLY A 188 -6.51 -10.96 -8.14
N PHE A 189 -6.58 -12.26 -8.44
CA PHE A 189 -7.54 -13.17 -7.81
C PHE A 189 -7.30 -13.36 -6.30
N VAL A 190 -6.03 -13.37 -5.87
CA VAL A 190 -5.68 -13.32 -4.44
C VAL A 190 -5.35 -11.90 -4.00
N THR A 191 -4.64 -11.14 -4.84
CA THR A 191 -4.02 -9.88 -4.40
C THR A 191 -5.02 -8.74 -4.19
N ARG A 192 -6.07 -8.61 -5.02
CA ARG A 192 -7.11 -7.58 -4.82
C ARG A 192 -7.94 -7.84 -3.56
N PRO A 193 -8.46 -9.06 -3.31
CA PRO A 193 -9.09 -9.38 -2.02
C PRO A 193 -8.19 -9.12 -0.81
N PHE A 194 -6.91 -9.52 -0.87
CA PHE A 194 -5.94 -9.25 0.21
C PHE A 194 -5.91 -7.76 0.60
N TRP A 195 -5.75 -6.87 -0.38
CA TRP A 195 -5.70 -5.42 -0.12
C TRP A 195 -7.03 -4.88 0.42
N ILE A 196 -8.17 -5.39 -0.06
CA ILE A 196 -9.50 -5.01 0.46
C ILE A 196 -9.68 -5.47 1.91
N MET A 197 -9.21 -6.66 2.26
CA MET A 197 -9.23 -7.16 3.63
C MET A 197 -8.36 -6.29 4.56
N LEU A 198 -7.14 -5.93 4.14
CA LEU A 198 -6.31 -5.00 4.91
C LEU A 198 -6.93 -3.60 5.02
N TYR A 199 -7.61 -3.11 3.98
CA TYR A 199 -8.28 -1.80 4.01
C TYR A 199 -9.49 -1.81 4.97
N ALA A 200 -10.31 -2.87 4.93
CA ALA A 200 -11.40 -3.07 5.88
C ALA A 200 -10.87 -3.13 7.33
N HIS A 201 -9.76 -3.85 7.56
CA HIS A 201 -9.08 -3.87 8.85
C HIS A 201 -8.53 -2.50 9.26
N LYS A 202 -7.90 -1.75 8.35
CA LYS A 202 -7.38 -0.39 8.59
C LYS A 202 -8.47 0.52 9.16
N LEU A 203 -9.67 0.48 8.57
CA LEU A 203 -10.80 1.35 8.90
C LEU A 203 -11.57 0.91 10.15
N THR A 204 -11.78 -0.40 10.36
CA THR A 204 -12.65 -0.92 11.45
C THR A 204 -11.89 -1.49 12.65
N LYS A 205 -10.62 -1.85 12.46
CA LYS A 205 -9.79 -2.68 13.37
C LYS A 205 -10.35 -4.09 13.62
N GLU A 206 -11.36 -4.54 12.89
CA GLU A 206 -11.90 -5.89 13.02
C GLU A 206 -10.87 -6.95 12.59
N LYS A 207 -10.57 -7.90 13.49
CA LYS A 207 -9.55 -8.93 13.25
C LYS A 207 -9.92 -9.90 12.12
N LYS A 208 -11.22 -10.13 11.86
CA LYS A 208 -11.69 -11.07 10.82
C LYS A 208 -11.08 -10.79 9.44
N TYR A 209 -10.91 -9.51 9.09
CA TYR A 209 -10.31 -9.11 7.83
C TYR A 209 -8.79 -9.26 7.84
N PHE A 210 -8.09 -8.89 8.93
CA PHE A 210 -6.65 -9.11 9.05
C PHE A 210 -6.28 -10.60 8.94
N GLU A 211 -7.01 -11.47 9.63
CA GLU A 211 -6.81 -12.93 9.55
C GLU A 211 -7.10 -13.48 8.15
N SER A 212 -8.00 -12.85 7.39
CA SER A 212 -8.25 -13.19 5.99
C SER A 212 -7.08 -12.80 5.09
N ALA A 213 -6.55 -11.58 5.26
CA ALA A 213 -5.35 -11.13 4.57
C ALA A 213 -4.13 -12.02 4.89
N ARG A 214 -3.95 -12.37 6.17
CA ARG A 214 -2.88 -13.28 6.61
C ARG A 214 -2.95 -14.64 5.92
N ARG A 215 -4.12 -15.31 5.93
CA ARG A 215 -4.31 -16.58 5.20
C ARG A 215 -4.01 -16.46 3.70
N ALA A 216 -4.38 -15.33 3.08
CA ALA A 216 -4.10 -15.08 1.67
C ALA A 216 -2.60 -14.93 1.37
N ALA A 217 -1.84 -14.34 2.31
CA ALA A 217 -0.37 -14.29 2.22
C ALA A 217 0.27 -15.64 2.52
N ASP A 218 -0.17 -16.37 3.54
CA ASP A 218 0.33 -17.71 3.90
C ASP A 218 0.24 -18.69 2.71
N VAL A 219 -0.90 -18.69 1.98
CA VAL A 219 -1.07 -19.56 0.81
C VAL A 219 -0.27 -19.10 -0.40
N LEU A 220 -0.09 -17.79 -0.60
CA LEU A 220 0.84 -17.30 -1.62
C LEU A 220 2.27 -17.72 -1.29
N LEU A 221 2.73 -17.55 -0.06
CA LEU A 221 4.08 -17.96 0.36
C LEU A 221 4.30 -19.47 0.14
N SER A 222 3.28 -20.31 0.39
CA SER A 222 3.34 -21.76 0.10
C SER A 222 3.48 -22.12 -1.39
N ALA A 223 3.24 -21.17 -2.29
CA ALA A 223 3.36 -21.30 -3.74
C ALA A 223 4.54 -20.50 -4.34
N GLN A 224 5.41 -19.94 -3.48
CA GLN A 224 6.64 -19.29 -3.92
C GLN A 224 7.63 -20.35 -4.43
N SER A 225 8.28 -20.09 -5.56
CA SER A 225 9.35 -20.94 -6.08
C SER A 225 10.68 -20.71 -5.35
N ASP A 226 11.60 -21.68 -5.41
CA ASP A 226 12.96 -21.56 -4.86
C ASP A 226 13.76 -20.35 -5.39
N ALA A 227 13.37 -19.83 -6.56
CA ALA A 227 13.94 -18.63 -7.18
C ALA A 227 13.20 -17.33 -6.79
N GLY A 228 12.31 -17.38 -5.78
CA GLY A 228 11.68 -16.23 -5.13
C GLY A 228 10.44 -15.65 -5.81
N GLY A 229 10.08 -16.10 -7.01
CA GLY A 229 8.90 -15.64 -7.74
C GLY A 229 7.71 -16.61 -7.70
N TRP A 230 6.59 -16.22 -8.31
CA TRP A 230 5.32 -16.98 -8.32
C TRP A 230 4.83 -17.29 -9.73
N PRO A 231 4.14 -18.43 -9.95
CA PRO A 231 3.55 -18.80 -11.24
C PRO A 231 2.27 -17.99 -11.56
N ASP A 232 1.72 -18.14 -12.78
CA ASP A 232 0.35 -17.68 -13.12
C ASP A 232 -0.70 -18.30 -12.18
N GLN A 233 -0.55 -19.61 -11.93
CA GLN A 233 -1.51 -20.48 -11.24
C GLN A 233 -0.77 -21.59 -10.48
N TRP A 234 -1.31 -21.97 -9.33
CA TRP A 234 -0.81 -23.05 -8.48
C TRP A 234 -1.88 -24.12 -8.28
N ILE A 235 -1.59 -25.34 -8.69
CA ILE A 235 -2.38 -26.56 -8.44
C ILE A 235 -1.92 -27.15 -7.11
N PHE A 236 -2.87 -27.39 -6.19
CA PHE A 236 -2.58 -28.05 -4.92
C PHE A 236 -2.50 -29.58 -5.09
N PRO A 237 -1.61 -30.28 -4.37
CA PRO A 237 -0.74 -29.74 -3.30
C PRO A 237 0.51 -29.01 -3.79
N SER A 238 1.09 -29.40 -4.93
CA SER A 238 2.43 -28.93 -5.35
C SER A 238 2.64 -29.00 -6.87
N GLY A 239 2.19 -27.99 -7.60
CA GLY A 239 2.53 -27.84 -9.02
C GLY A 239 2.08 -26.52 -9.60
N SER A 240 2.88 -25.90 -10.46
CA SER A 240 2.44 -24.78 -11.30
C SER A 240 1.89 -25.28 -12.63
N THR A 241 0.97 -24.52 -13.23
CA THR A 241 0.51 -24.80 -14.60
C THR A 241 1.54 -24.36 -15.64
N PRO A 242 1.76 -25.11 -16.74
CA PRO A 242 2.52 -24.67 -17.91
C PRO A 242 1.79 -23.60 -18.77
N SER A 243 1.03 -22.72 -18.13
CA SER A 243 0.21 -21.67 -18.74
C SER A 243 1.06 -20.67 -19.54
N SER A 244 0.42 -19.99 -20.49
CA SER A 244 1.01 -19.45 -21.74
C SER A 244 2.11 -18.38 -21.61
N GLY A 245 2.48 -17.95 -20.41
CA GLY A 245 3.51 -16.92 -20.18
C GLY A 245 4.91 -17.44 -19.79
N VAL A 246 5.04 -18.68 -19.29
CA VAL A 246 6.26 -19.10 -18.55
C VAL A 246 6.85 -20.40 -19.05
N ARG A 247 8.06 -20.34 -19.63
CA ARG A 247 8.80 -21.48 -20.21
C ARG A 247 8.96 -22.70 -19.29
N ASN A 248 9.03 -22.48 -17.97
CA ASN A 248 9.18 -23.53 -16.95
C ASN A 248 8.05 -23.52 -15.89
N GLY A 249 7.00 -22.71 -16.07
CA GLY A 249 5.92 -22.56 -15.09
C GLY A 249 6.29 -21.97 -13.71
N SER A 250 7.56 -21.67 -13.38
CA SER A 250 7.96 -21.34 -11.99
C SER A 250 7.78 -19.87 -11.57
N ILE A 251 8.01 -18.92 -12.47
CA ILE A 251 7.96 -17.47 -12.20
C ILE A 251 7.26 -16.74 -13.35
N SER A 252 6.25 -15.95 -13.03
CA SER A 252 5.49 -15.11 -13.94
C SER A 252 5.46 -13.66 -13.47
N PHE A 253 5.60 -12.73 -14.40
CA PHE A 253 5.29 -11.31 -14.20
C PHE A 253 3.94 -10.91 -14.82
N ASN A 254 3.27 -11.86 -15.50
CA ASN A 254 2.00 -11.62 -16.16
C ASN A 254 0.90 -11.23 -15.14
N ASP A 255 0.12 -10.21 -15.48
CA ASP A 255 -0.96 -9.63 -14.66
C ASP A 255 -0.61 -9.47 -13.17
N GLY A 256 0.66 -9.15 -12.89
CA GLY A 256 1.20 -8.89 -11.57
C GLY A 256 1.56 -10.11 -10.72
N ALA A 257 1.54 -11.34 -11.24
CA ALA A 257 1.70 -12.57 -10.46
C ALA A 257 2.87 -12.54 -9.44
N THR A 258 4.11 -12.26 -9.88
CA THR A 258 5.25 -12.10 -8.97
C THR A 258 5.26 -10.74 -8.26
N ASN A 259 5.11 -9.63 -8.99
CA ASN A 259 5.27 -8.28 -8.42
C ASN A 259 4.26 -7.97 -7.31
N ALA A 260 2.98 -8.30 -7.50
CA ALA A 260 1.94 -8.08 -6.52
C ALA A 260 2.05 -9.05 -5.33
N SER A 261 2.45 -10.31 -5.57
CA SER A 261 2.70 -11.27 -4.48
C SER A 261 3.90 -10.85 -3.62
N PHE A 262 4.97 -10.32 -4.23
CA PHE A 262 6.11 -9.73 -3.53
C PHE A 262 5.68 -8.54 -2.65
N GLN A 263 4.87 -7.61 -3.18
CA GLN A 263 4.33 -6.49 -2.40
C GLN A 263 3.49 -6.96 -1.20
N ILE A 264 2.76 -8.07 -1.33
CA ILE A 264 2.03 -8.71 -0.23
C ILE A 264 2.98 -9.27 0.83
N MET A 265 4.07 -9.94 0.43
CA MET A 265 5.07 -10.45 1.37
C MET A 265 5.73 -9.32 2.16
N VAL A 266 6.13 -8.24 1.48
CA VAL A 266 6.71 -7.04 2.12
C VAL A 266 5.71 -6.40 3.09
N MET A 267 4.45 -6.25 2.69
CA MET A 267 3.40 -5.70 3.56
C MET A 267 3.19 -6.57 4.80
N MET A 268 3.07 -7.89 4.64
CA MET A 268 2.86 -8.78 5.79
C MET A 268 4.07 -8.83 6.72
N TYR A 269 5.29 -8.81 6.20
CA TYR A 269 6.52 -8.70 7.01
C TYR A 269 6.54 -7.46 7.91
N HIS A 270 5.90 -6.35 7.49
CA HIS A 270 5.75 -5.15 8.34
C HIS A 270 4.56 -5.21 9.31
N LEU A 271 3.68 -6.21 9.20
CA LEU A 271 2.45 -6.35 9.99
C LEU A 271 2.44 -7.54 10.96
N THR A 272 3.47 -8.40 10.95
CA THR A 272 3.59 -9.62 11.77
C THR A 272 4.96 -9.78 12.39
#